data_AF-A0A1Q3SY18-F1
#
_entry.id   AF-A0A1Q3SY18-F1
#
_cell.length_a   1.000
_cell.length_b   1.000
_cell.length_c   1.000
_cell.angle_alpha   90.00
_cell.angle_beta   90.00
_cell.angle_gamma   90.00
#
_symmetry.space_group_name_H-M   'P 1'
#
loop_
_entity.id
_entity.type
_entity.pdbx_description
1 polymer ?
#
loop_
_entity_poly.entity_id
_entity_poly.type
_entity_poly.pdbx_seq_one_letter_code
_entity_poly.pdbx_strand_id
1 'polypeptide(L)'
;MGKKEWDLLEEIKPALAKAHAEMLADPFHTLLPKQRLPLYDSIFYTLDRYSDEPFISIFWDCLAIVTARKILPVWESKMPRDNLAQHILRFTEDYLSGKSKSKETFVYDRRTLQKAVANSEQTGVGDRARAALKAIYSTLEPESGYLPFEKFSKRQIEAGLPDELIADIGGDTAGLAVLAYSGFAYDRDTLLTLEEGFKKQQEEIENVPRTKATILFSIPIGILKKVFLREKIEGHFHRLEQGPDNDFDPELRKEFWEWWLFEAIPKTWDLSQRIAEGTGKKDKNGMPLEF
;
A
#
# COMPACT_ATOMS: atom_id res chain seq x y z
N MET A 1 -4.70 -22.22 -18.30
CA MET A 1 -3.72 -22.34 -17.22
C MET A 1 -2.65 -23.36 -17.59
N GLY A 2 -1.42 -22.91 -17.80
CA GLY A 2 -0.28 -23.80 -18.02
C GLY A 2 0.17 -24.46 -16.71
N LYS A 3 0.86 -25.60 -16.77
CA LYS A 3 1.38 -26.30 -15.57
C LYS A 3 2.17 -25.37 -14.63
N LYS A 4 2.98 -24.46 -15.21
CA LYS A 4 3.80 -23.49 -14.47
C LYS A 4 3.01 -22.46 -13.64
N GLU A 5 1.79 -22.13 -14.03
CA GLU A 5 0.96 -21.12 -13.38
C GLU A 5 0.30 -21.68 -12.10
N TRP A 6 -0.12 -22.94 -12.13
CA TRP A 6 -0.58 -23.66 -10.94
C TRP A 6 0.53 -23.84 -9.90
N ASP A 7 1.75 -24.10 -10.36
CA ASP A 7 2.90 -24.32 -9.47
C ASP A 7 3.21 -23.04 -8.64
N LEU A 8 3.04 -21.85 -9.22
CA LEU A 8 3.36 -20.59 -8.54
C LEU A 8 2.34 -20.18 -7.47
N LEU A 9 1.05 -20.24 -7.78
CA LEU A 9 0.00 -19.89 -6.81
C LEU A 9 0.02 -20.85 -5.62
N GLU A 10 0.28 -22.14 -5.86
CA GLU A 10 0.42 -23.11 -4.76
C GLU A 10 1.64 -22.83 -3.88
N GLU A 11 2.72 -22.27 -4.42
CA GLU A 11 3.90 -21.89 -3.63
C GLU A 11 3.70 -20.68 -2.73
N ILE A 12 2.94 -19.66 -3.17
CA ILE A 12 2.65 -18.47 -2.34
C ILE A 12 1.45 -18.67 -1.40
N LYS A 13 0.65 -19.72 -1.61
CA LYS A 13 -0.55 -20.05 -0.82
C LYS A 13 -0.32 -20.09 0.69
N PRO A 14 0.79 -20.65 1.23
CA PRO A 14 1.05 -20.60 2.67
C PRO A 14 1.23 -19.17 3.19
N ALA A 15 1.87 -18.29 2.41
CA ALA A 15 2.05 -16.88 2.78
C ALA A 15 0.72 -16.11 2.74
N LEU A 16 -0.12 -16.36 1.73
CA LEU A 16 -1.47 -15.80 1.64
C LEU A 16 -2.35 -16.26 2.82
N ALA A 17 -2.33 -17.56 3.13
CA ALA A 17 -3.10 -18.11 4.25
C ALA A 17 -2.63 -17.53 5.60
N LYS A 18 -1.32 -17.34 5.79
CA LYS A 18 -0.76 -16.71 6.98
C LYS A 18 -1.21 -15.25 7.10
N ALA A 19 -1.07 -14.45 6.04
CA ALA A 19 -1.50 -13.05 6.04
C ALA A 19 -3.01 -12.93 6.32
N HIS A 20 -3.82 -13.81 5.72
CA HIS A 20 -5.26 -13.87 5.98
C HIS A 20 -5.57 -14.19 7.45
N ALA A 21 -4.91 -15.19 8.03
CA ALA A 21 -5.10 -15.54 9.44
C ALA A 21 -4.66 -14.41 10.38
N GLU A 22 -3.57 -13.72 10.06
CA GLU A 22 -3.09 -12.56 10.81
C GLU A 22 -4.06 -11.37 10.73
N MET A 23 -4.67 -11.13 9.58
CA MET A 23 -5.73 -10.13 9.39
C MET A 23 -7.00 -10.48 10.15
N LEU A 24 -7.46 -11.75 10.11
CA LEU A 24 -8.65 -12.18 10.86
C LEU A 24 -8.45 -12.16 12.39
N ALA A 25 -7.21 -12.29 12.87
CA ALA A 25 -6.88 -12.22 14.28
C ALA A 25 -6.90 -10.79 14.85
N ASP A 26 -6.83 -9.77 14.00
CA ASP A 26 -6.93 -8.36 14.38
C ASP A 26 -8.41 -7.92 14.43
N PRO A 27 -8.92 -7.33 15.53
CA PRO A 27 -10.31 -6.90 15.64
C PRO A 27 -10.73 -5.84 14.60
N PHE A 28 -9.76 -5.11 14.05
CA PHE A 28 -9.98 -4.12 13.00
C PHE A 28 -9.55 -4.65 11.63
N HIS A 29 -9.25 -5.95 11.50
CA HIS A 29 -8.80 -6.55 10.25
C HIS A 29 -7.59 -5.83 9.64
N THR A 30 -6.70 -5.32 10.48
CA THR A 30 -5.50 -4.61 10.05
C THR A 30 -4.41 -5.62 9.72
N LEU A 31 -3.89 -5.55 8.48
CA LEU A 31 -2.73 -6.32 8.06
C LEU A 31 -1.51 -5.40 8.00
N LEU A 32 -0.80 -5.20 9.11
CA LEU A 32 0.30 -4.25 9.26
C LEU A 32 1.48 -4.48 8.29
N PRO A 33 2.33 -3.47 8.02
CA PRO A 33 3.52 -3.62 7.18
C PRO A 33 4.41 -4.84 7.51
N LYS A 34 4.62 -5.11 8.80
CA LYS A 34 5.42 -6.27 9.27
C LYS A 34 4.80 -7.64 8.92
N GLN A 35 3.49 -7.66 8.67
CA GLN A 35 2.73 -8.86 8.27
C GLN A 35 2.66 -8.97 6.73
N ARG A 36 2.60 -7.83 6.04
CA ARG A 36 2.62 -7.77 4.56
C ARG A 36 4.00 -8.07 3.97
N LEU A 37 5.09 -7.62 4.60
CA LEU A 37 6.44 -7.79 4.05
C LEU A 37 6.80 -9.26 3.80
N PRO A 38 6.58 -10.22 4.73
CA PRO A 38 6.81 -11.64 4.43
C PRO A 38 5.99 -12.18 3.26
N LEU A 39 4.79 -11.64 3.03
CA LEU A 39 3.98 -11.98 1.85
C LEU A 39 4.61 -11.41 0.58
N TYR A 40 5.06 -10.15 0.60
CA TYR A 40 5.72 -9.52 -0.53
C TYR A 40 7.01 -10.24 -0.90
N ASP A 41 7.85 -10.58 0.09
CA ASP A 41 9.04 -11.40 -0.07
C ASP A 41 8.70 -12.75 -0.73
N SER A 42 7.66 -13.42 -0.24
CA SER A 42 7.23 -14.72 -0.78
C SER A 42 6.80 -14.62 -2.24
N ILE A 43 6.07 -13.55 -2.60
CA ILE A 43 5.69 -13.28 -4.00
C ILE A 43 6.93 -12.99 -4.83
N PHE A 44 7.81 -12.10 -4.37
CA PHE A 44 9.04 -11.73 -5.06
C PHE A 44 9.94 -12.94 -5.32
N TYR A 45 10.29 -13.72 -4.30
CA TYR A 45 11.15 -14.91 -4.43
C TYR A 45 10.53 -16.00 -5.30
N THR A 46 9.21 -16.05 -5.39
CA THR A 46 8.54 -16.97 -6.30
C THR A 46 8.62 -16.44 -7.73
N LEU A 47 8.31 -15.17 -7.96
CA LEU A 47 8.45 -14.53 -9.28
C LEU A 47 9.88 -14.65 -9.83
N ASP A 48 10.88 -14.36 -9.01
CA ASP A 48 12.32 -14.40 -9.34
C ASP A 48 12.81 -15.79 -9.77
N ARG A 49 12.24 -16.86 -9.20
CA ARG A 49 12.56 -18.24 -9.61
C ARG A 49 11.95 -18.65 -10.95
N TYR A 50 10.84 -18.03 -11.34
CA TYR A 50 10.03 -18.47 -12.47
C TYR A 50 10.11 -17.56 -13.69
N SER A 51 10.66 -16.35 -13.56
CA SER A 51 10.56 -15.30 -14.56
C SER A 51 11.80 -14.42 -14.64
N ASP A 52 12.03 -13.79 -15.80
CA ASP A 52 13.09 -12.80 -15.97
C ASP A 52 12.76 -11.50 -15.20
N GLU A 53 13.77 -10.70 -14.84
CA GLU A 53 13.60 -9.41 -14.12
C GLU A 53 12.47 -8.51 -14.66
N PRO A 54 12.26 -8.36 -15.99
CA PRO A 54 11.17 -7.54 -16.52
C PRO A 54 9.78 -8.00 -16.06
N PHE A 55 9.58 -9.31 -15.84
CA PHE A 55 8.29 -9.85 -15.43
C PHE A 55 7.92 -9.45 -14.00
N ILE A 56 8.90 -9.45 -13.08
CA ILE A 56 8.68 -9.04 -11.68
C ILE A 56 8.14 -7.61 -11.64
N SER A 57 8.77 -6.71 -12.40
CA SER A 57 8.34 -5.31 -12.52
C SER A 57 6.92 -5.20 -13.10
N ILE A 58 6.62 -5.92 -14.19
CA ILE A 58 5.28 -5.98 -14.79
C ILE A 58 4.25 -6.48 -13.77
N PHE A 59 4.58 -7.50 -12.96
CA PHE A 59 3.69 -8.03 -11.93
C PHE A 59 3.29 -6.96 -10.92
N TRP A 60 4.27 -6.27 -10.34
CA TRP A 60 3.98 -5.25 -9.34
C TRP A 60 3.21 -4.05 -9.92
N ASP A 61 3.52 -3.63 -11.15
CA ASP A 61 2.79 -2.57 -11.83
C ASP A 61 1.32 -2.98 -12.09
N CYS A 62 1.10 -4.22 -12.52
CA CYS A 62 -0.25 -4.76 -12.72
C CYS A 62 -1.01 -4.84 -11.38
N LEU A 63 -0.36 -5.29 -10.30
CA LEU A 63 -1.00 -5.35 -8.98
C LEU A 63 -1.42 -3.97 -8.50
N ALA A 64 -0.57 -2.98 -8.72
CA ALA A 64 -0.85 -1.59 -8.38
C ALA A 64 -2.05 -1.05 -9.17
N ILE A 65 -2.13 -1.31 -10.49
CA ILE A 65 -3.27 -0.93 -11.33
C ILE A 65 -4.57 -1.62 -10.88
N VAL A 66 -4.54 -2.93 -10.64
CA VAL A 66 -5.71 -3.69 -10.17
C VAL A 66 -6.21 -3.13 -8.84
N THR A 67 -5.27 -2.82 -7.93
CA THR A 67 -5.55 -2.19 -6.62
C THR A 67 -6.16 -0.80 -6.80
N ALA A 68 -5.54 0.05 -7.62
CA ALA A 68 -5.99 1.40 -7.94
C ALA A 68 -7.41 1.44 -8.55
N ARG A 69 -7.77 0.45 -9.38
CA ARG A 69 -9.12 0.33 -9.95
C ARG A 69 -10.19 0.06 -8.90
N LYS A 70 -9.91 -0.77 -7.89
CA LYS A 70 -10.86 -1.08 -6.81
C LYS A 70 -11.24 0.17 -6.00
N ILE A 71 -10.31 1.11 -5.83
CA ILE A 71 -10.51 2.34 -5.05
C ILE A 71 -10.84 3.58 -5.88
N LEU A 72 -10.73 3.52 -7.22
CA LEU A 72 -11.09 4.63 -8.10
C LEU A 72 -12.50 5.20 -7.85
N PRO A 73 -13.55 4.37 -7.64
CA PRO A 73 -14.89 4.88 -7.33
C PRO A 73 -14.95 5.72 -6.05
N VAL A 74 -14.08 5.45 -5.06
CA VAL A 74 -13.99 6.25 -3.83
C VAL A 74 -13.55 7.68 -4.17
N TRP A 75 -12.53 7.83 -5.02
CA TRP A 75 -12.10 9.14 -5.52
C TRP A 75 -13.19 9.82 -6.33
N GLU A 76 -13.77 9.14 -7.32
CA GLU A 76 -14.78 9.70 -8.22
C GLU A 76 -16.04 10.16 -7.46
N SER A 77 -16.43 9.45 -6.40
CA SER A 77 -17.58 9.84 -5.57
C SER A 77 -17.37 11.18 -4.85
N LYS A 78 -16.14 11.47 -4.42
CA LYS A 78 -15.78 12.69 -3.68
C LYS A 78 -15.37 13.82 -4.63
N MET A 79 -14.80 13.48 -5.78
CA MET A 79 -14.24 14.42 -6.75
C MET A 79 -14.77 14.15 -8.18
N PRO A 80 -16.09 14.25 -8.42
CA PRO A 80 -16.71 13.79 -9.68
C PRO A 80 -16.32 14.61 -10.93
N ARG A 81 -15.73 15.80 -10.75
CA ARG A 81 -15.24 16.66 -11.85
C ARG A 81 -13.73 16.56 -12.05
N ASP A 82 -13.03 15.85 -11.17
CA ASP A 82 -11.58 15.70 -11.23
C ASP A 82 -11.23 14.38 -11.92
N ASN A 83 -10.66 14.48 -13.12
CA ASN A 83 -10.26 13.33 -13.92
C ASN A 83 -8.81 12.89 -13.69
N LEU A 84 -8.10 13.48 -12.72
CA LEU A 84 -6.69 13.22 -12.46
C LEU A 84 -6.42 11.75 -12.17
N ALA A 85 -7.19 11.13 -11.28
CA ALA A 85 -7.05 9.72 -10.92
C ALA A 85 -7.22 8.79 -12.14
N GLN A 86 -8.22 9.06 -12.98
CA GLN A 86 -8.48 8.29 -14.20
C GLN A 86 -7.35 8.50 -15.22
N HIS A 87 -6.84 9.72 -15.33
CA HIS A 87 -5.73 10.05 -16.22
C HIS A 87 -4.47 9.29 -15.83
N ILE A 88 -4.09 9.32 -14.54
CA ILE A 88 -2.93 8.58 -14.01
C ILE A 88 -3.06 7.09 -14.35
N LEU A 89 -4.22 6.50 -14.04
CA LEU A 89 -4.45 5.07 -14.24
C LEU A 89 -4.36 4.68 -15.73
N ARG A 90 -5.03 5.43 -16.61
CA ARG A 90 -4.97 5.19 -18.07
C ARG A 90 -3.55 5.34 -18.60
N PHE A 91 -2.81 6.32 -18.10
CA PHE A 91 -1.42 6.51 -18.48
C PHE A 91 -0.56 5.30 -18.09
N THR A 92 -0.68 4.79 -16.86
CA THR A 92 0.06 3.59 -16.42
C THR A 92 -0.30 2.36 -17.26
N GLU A 93 -1.58 2.18 -17.59
CA GLU A 93 -2.07 1.10 -18.47
C GLU A 93 -1.52 1.21 -19.90
N ASP A 94 -1.54 2.42 -20.48
CA ASP A 94 -0.99 2.67 -21.82
C ASP A 94 0.52 2.49 -21.85
N TYR A 95 1.23 2.81 -20.77
CA TYR A 95 2.65 2.51 -20.63
C TYR A 95 2.92 1.01 -20.57
N LEU A 96 2.24 0.27 -19.68
CA LEU A 96 2.43 -1.17 -19.55
C LEU A 96 2.07 -1.95 -20.82
N SER A 97 1.07 -1.48 -21.56
CA SER A 97 0.70 -2.07 -22.85
C SER A 97 1.60 -1.66 -24.02
N GLY A 98 2.64 -0.84 -23.78
CA GLY A 98 3.57 -0.36 -24.80
C GLY A 98 2.97 0.65 -25.79
N LYS A 99 1.77 1.18 -25.51
CA LYS A 99 1.13 2.23 -26.34
C LYS A 99 1.78 3.60 -26.11
N SER A 100 2.31 3.84 -24.92
CA SER A 100 3.09 5.04 -24.59
C SER A 100 4.59 4.73 -24.59
N LYS A 101 5.41 5.62 -25.18
CA LYS A 101 6.84 5.38 -25.40
C LYS A 101 7.73 5.73 -24.20
N SER A 102 7.28 6.55 -23.25
CA SER A 102 8.03 6.78 -22.02
C SER A 102 7.15 7.27 -20.87
N LYS A 103 7.45 6.77 -19.66
CA LYS A 103 6.90 7.25 -18.38
C LYS A 103 7.38 8.68 -18.07
N GLU A 104 8.47 9.14 -18.70
CA GLU A 104 9.07 10.48 -18.56
C GLU A 104 8.10 11.64 -18.84
N THR A 105 7.09 11.43 -19.69
CA THR A 105 6.06 12.45 -19.98
C THR A 105 5.23 12.81 -18.73
N PHE A 106 5.14 11.89 -17.75
CA PHE A 106 4.38 12.09 -16.51
C PHE A 106 5.25 12.55 -15.32
N VAL A 107 6.58 12.42 -15.41
CA VAL A 107 7.51 12.91 -14.38
C VAL A 107 7.41 14.43 -14.21
N TYR A 108 7.01 15.15 -15.27
CA TYR A 108 6.72 16.59 -15.22
C TYR A 108 5.52 16.96 -14.33
N ASP A 109 4.69 15.98 -13.97
CA ASP A 109 3.44 16.19 -13.25
C ASP A 109 3.52 15.86 -11.75
N ARG A 110 4.66 15.36 -11.23
CA ARG A 110 4.82 15.09 -9.78
C ARG A 110 4.54 16.32 -8.92
N ARG A 111 4.92 17.52 -9.40
CA ARG A 111 4.60 18.79 -8.73
C ARG A 111 3.12 19.16 -8.83
N THR A 112 2.48 18.92 -9.97
CA THR A 112 1.03 19.14 -10.13
C THR A 112 0.23 18.18 -9.27
N LEU A 113 0.70 16.94 -9.13
CA LEU A 113 0.11 15.90 -8.30
C LEU A 113 0.32 16.21 -6.81
N GLN A 114 1.51 16.64 -6.41
CA GLN A 114 1.75 17.17 -5.06
C GLN A 114 0.86 18.39 -4.78
N LYS A 115 0.65 19.27 -5.77
CA LYS A 115 -0.29 20.37 -5.66
C LYS A 115 -1.73 19.89 -5.59
N ALA A 116 -2.13 18.85 -6.33
CA ALA A 116 -3.47 18.28 -6.28
C ALA A 116 -3.74 17.63 -4.92
N VAL A 117 -2.77 16.90 -4.38
CA VAL A 117 -2.81 16.34 -3.02
C VAL A 117 -2.87 17.48 -1.98
N ALA A 118 -2.01 18.50 -2.08
CA ALA A 118 -2.03 19.65 -1.16
C ALA A 118 -3.33 20.47 -1.29
N ASN A 119 -3.87 20.62 -2.49
CA ASN A 119 -5.15 21.27 -2.71
C ASN A 119 -6.31 20.42 -2.16
N SER A 120 -6.21 19.09 -2.18
CA SER A 120 -7.17 18.19 -1.56
C SER A 120 -7.23 18.40 -0.04
N GLU A 121 -6.08 18.65 0.60
CA GLU A 121 -6.01 18.99 2.03
C GLU A 121 -6.70 20.32 2.34
N GLN A 122 -6.65 21.28 1.44
CA GLN A 122 -7.27 22.61 1.61
C GLN A 122 -8.75 22.64 1.26
N THR A 123 -9.21 21.73 0.41
CA THR A 123 -10.59 21.70 -0.11
C THR A 123 -11.54 20.85 0.73
N GLY A 124 -11.07 20.30 1.85
CA GLY A 124 -11.87 19.44 2.72
C GLY A 124 -12.13 18.06 2.11
N VAL A 125 -11.24 17.60 1.22
CA VAL A 125 -11.34 16.25 0.65
C VAL A 125 -11.03 15.26 1.76
N GLY A 126 -12.05 14.46 2.11
CA GLY A 126 -11.96 13.48 3.17
C GLY A 126 -10.77 12.53 2.98
N ASP A 127 -10.21 12.07 4.09
CA ASP A 127 -8.93 11.33 4.11
C ASP A 127 -8.96 10.07 3.21
N ARG A 128 -10.13 9.45 3.03
CA ARG A 128 -10.32 8.32 2.10
C ARG A 128 -10.00 8.66 0.65
N ALA A 129 -10.45 9.81 0.15
CA ALA A 129 -10.15 10.23 -1.21
C ALA A 129 -8.67 10.60 -1.36
N ARG A 130 -8.05 11.19 -0.33
CA ARG A 130 -6.60 11.45 -0.33
C ARG A 130 -5.79 10.15 -0.38
N ALA A 131 -6.16 9.17 0.44
CA ALA A 131 -5.56 7.84 0.41
C ALA A 131 -5.74 7.18 -0.96
N ALA A 132 -6.92 7.35 -1.58
CA ALA A 132 -7.20 6.82 -2.92
C ALA A 132 -6.25 7.42 -3.97
N LEU A 133 -6.11 8.75 -4.01
CA LEU A 133 -5.22 9.40 -4.96
C LEU A 133 -3.77 8.98 -4.75
N LYS A 134 -3.30 8.86 -3.50
CA LYS A 134 -1.93 8.40 -3.18
C LYS A 134 -1.70 6.96 -3.66
N ALA A 135 -2.65 6.05 -3.46
CA ALA A 135 -2.58 4.67 -3.95
C ALA A 135 -2.64 4.58 -5.49
N ILE A 136 -3.40 5.46 -6.16
CA ILE A 136 -3.41 5.53 -7.63
C ILE A 136 -2.08 6.08 -8.14
N TYR A 137 -1.52 7.08 -7.45
CA TYR A 137 -0.24 7.69 -7.80
C TYR A 137 0.93 6.71 -7.66
N SER A 138 0.91 5.79 -6.69
CA SER A 138 2.00 4.82 -6.53
C SER A 138 2.15 3.87 -7.72
N THR A 139 1.15 3.77 -8.61
CA THR A 139 1.27 3.06 -9.90
C THR A 139 2.32 3.67 -10.84
N LEU A 140 2.71 4.94 -10.62
CA LEU A 140 3.69 5.66 -11.45
C LEU A 140 5.13 5.54 -10.97
N GLU A 141 5.38 5.05 -9.75
CA GLU A 141 6.71 5.07 -9.11
C GLU A 141 7.78 4.01 -9.49
N PRO A 142 7.57 3.02 -10.39
CA PRO A 142 8.57 1.97 -10.67
C PRO A 142 9.94 2.46 -11.17
N GLU A 143 10.03 3.67 -11.75
CA GLU A 143 11.31 4.22 -12.23
C GLU A 143 12.29 4.60 -11.11
N SER A 144 11.82 4.67 -9.87
CA SER A 144 12.66 5.01 -8.71
C SER A 144 13.49 3.84 -8.17
N GLY A 145 13.33 2.63 -8.73
CA GLY A 145 13.92 1.40 -8.21
C GLY A 145 13.21 0.86 -6.96
N TYR A 146 12.13 1.51 -6.52
CA TYR A 146 11.30 1.04 -5.41
C TYR A 146 10.06 0.33 -5.95
N LEU A 147 9.79 -0.87 -5.44
CA LEU A 147 8.55 -1.57 -5.72
C LEU A 147 7.38 -0.82 -5.05
N PRO A 148 6.23 -0.62 -5.72
CA PRO A 148 5.06 0.08 -5.16
C PRO A 148 4.53 -0.50 -3.84
N PHE A 149 4.98 -1.70 -3.49
CA PHE A 149 4.60 -2.45 -2.30
C PHE A 149 5.69 -2.50 -1.21
N GLU A 150 6.93 -2.05 -1.45
CA GLU A 150 8.05 -2.18 -0.49
C GLU A 150 8.54 -0.84 0.09
N LYS A 151 7.64 0.13 0.26
CA LYS A 151 8.02 1.50 0.69
C LYS A 151 8.24 1.67 2.19
N PHE A 152 8.48 0.59 2.93
CA PHE A 152 8.65 0.69 4.37
C PHE A 152 10.12 0.84 4.75
N SER A 153 10.43 1.87 5.52
CA SER A 153 11.66 1.89 6.29
C SER A 153 11.66 0.75 7.30
N LYS A 154 12.84 0.18 7.54
CA LYS A 154 13.07 -0.81 8.62
C LYS A 154 12.46 -0.35 9.95
N ARG A 155 12.54 0.95 10.24
CA ARG A 155 11.98 1.56 11.44
C ARG A 155 10.45 1.48 11.52
N GLN A 156 9.74 1.69 10.41
CA GLN A 156 8.27 1.56 10.38
C GLN A 156 7.86 0.10 10.62
N ILE A 157 8.57 -0.85 10.01
CA ILE A 157 8.33 -2.29 10.20
C ILE A 157 8.54 -2.69 11.67
N GLU A 158 9.68 -2.32 12.25
CA GLU A 158 10.02 -2.65 13.65
C GLU A 158 9.10 -1.98 14.66
N ALA A 159 8.61 -0.77 14.35
CA ALA A 159 7.65 -0.06 15.19
C ALA A 159 6.24 -0.64 15.09
N GLY A 160 5.93 -1.44 14.06
CA GLY A 160 4.61 -2.02 13.86
C GLY A 160 3.52 -0.96 13.66
N LEU A 161 3.85 0.12 12.96
CA LEU A 161 2.92 1.23 12.75
C LEU A 161 1.74 0.79 11.86
N PRO A 162 0.51 1.19 12.21
CA PRO A 162 -0.66 1.02 11.35
C PRO A 162 -0.58 1.91 10.10
N ASP A 163 -1.39 1.57 9.09
CA ASP A 163 -1.38 2.23 7.79
C ASP A 163 -1.68 3.73 7.91
N GLU A 164 -2.58 4.09 8.82
CA GLU A 164 -3.00 5.46 9.09
C GLU A 164 -1.82 6.37 9.47
N LEU A 165 -0.82 5.85 10.19
CA LEU A 165 0.37 6.61 10.60
C LEU A 165 1.44 6.68 9.51
N ILE A 166 1.45 5.75 8.56
CA ILE A 166 2.45 5.70 7.49
C ILE A 166 1.96 6.33 6.19
N ALA A 167 0.65 6.53 6.04
CA ALA A 167 0.01 7.07 4.83
C ALA A 167 0.58 8.43 4.39
N ASP A 168 1.07 9.24 5.33
CA ASP A 168 1.63 10.56 5.05
C ASP A 168 3.14 10.55 4.79
N ILE A 169 3.86 9.54 5.28
CA ILE A 169 5.32 9.47 5.20
C ILE A 169 5.86 8.44 4.20
N GLY A 170 4.99 7.59 3.63
CA GLY A 170 5.38 6.61 2.62
C GLY A 170 4.74 5.25 2.85
N GLY A 171 3.41 5.17 2.69
CA GLY A 171 2.69 3.90 2.66
C GLY A 171 2.89 3.15 1.35
N ASP A 172 2.68 1.83 1.40
CA ASP A 172 2.61 1.01 0.20
C ASP A 172 1.22 1.11 -0.46
N THR A 173 1.12 0.66 -1.71
CA THR A 173 -0.11 0.78 -2.50
C THR A 173 -1.31 0.06 -1.85
N ALA A 174 -1.11 -1.13 -1.27
CA ALA A 174 -2.21 -1.88 -0.63
C ALA A 174 -2.64 -1.21 0.68
N GLY A 175 -1.69 -0.76 1.50
CA GLY A 175 -1.96 -0.01 2.73
C GLY A 175 -2.76 1.27 2.46
N LEU A 176 -2.37 2.06 1.45
CA LEU A 176 -3.10 3.27 1.08
C LEU A 176 -4.50 2.95 0.51
N ALA A 177 -4.62 1.90 -0.30
CA ALA A 177 -5.89 1.50 -0.88
C ALA A 177 -6.88 0.97 0.17
N VAL A 178 -6.42 0.23 1.19
CA VAL A 178 -7.32 -0.22 2.25
C VAL A 178 -7.85 0.95 3.08
N LEU A 179 -7.04 1.98 3.32
CA LEU A 179 -7.50 3.20 4.00
C LEU A 179 -8.53 3.95 3.18
N ALA A 180 -8.33 4.05 1.86
CA ALA A 180 -9.31 4.62 0.96
C ALA A 180 -10.64 3.83 1.00
N TYR A 181 -10.53 2.51 0.99
CA TYR A 181 -11.69 1.62 0.91
C TYR A 181 -12.48 1.55 2.21
N SER A 182 -11.80 1.47 3.36
CA SER A 182 -12.41 1.20 4.67
C SER A 182 -12.47 2.38 5.61
N GLY A 183 -11.81 3.50 5.30
CA GLY A 183 -11.62 4.60 6.26
C GLY A 183 -10.43 4.39 7.20
N PHE A 184 -10.29 5.32 8.15
CA PHE A 184 -9.17 5.38 9.08
C PHE A 184 -9.65 4.91 10.45
N ALA A 185 -9.03 3.87 11.01
CA ALA A 185 -9.45 3.32 12.30
C ALA A 185 -9.16 4.26 13.48
N TYR A 186 -8.35 5.29 13.26
CA TYR A 186 -7.91 6.24 14.27
C TYR A 186 -8.27 7.65 13.83
N ASP A 187 -8.84 8.43 14.74
CA ASP A 187 -9.03 9.86 14.52
C ASP A 187 -7.68 10.60 14.43
N ARG A 188 -7.71 11.79 13.84
CA ARG A 188 -6.50 12.58 13.60
C ARG A 188 -5.78 12.98 14.89
N ASP A 189 -6.49 13.24 15.98
CA ASP A 189 -5.88 13.65 17.25
C ASP A 189 -5.14 12.48 17.91
N THR A 190 -5.70 11.27 17.82
CA THR A 190 -5.01 10.03 18.19
C THR A 190 -3.75 9.83 17.37
N LEU A 191 -3.82 10.04 16.05
CA LEU A 191 -2.65 9.93 15.16
C LEU A 191 -1.57 10.97 15.52
N LEU A 192 -1.94 12.23 15.75
CA LEU A 192 -1.03 13.31 16.15
C LEU A 192 -0.37 13.01 17.51
N THR A 193 -1.14 12.51 18.48
CA THR A 193 -0.63 12.13 19.79
C THR A 193 0.40 11.00 19.70
N LEU A 194 0.15 10.01 18.84
CA LEU A 194 1.10 8.94 18.57
C LEU A 194 2.35 9.50 17.88
N GLU A 195 2.18 10.37 16.89
CA GLU A 195 3.28 10.99 16.15
C GLU A 195 4.21 11.83 17.05
N GLU A 196 3.64 12.67 17.92
CA GLU A 196 4.38 13.45 18.92
C GLU A 196 5.11 12.54 19.92
N GLY A 197 4.44 11.47 20.37
CA GLY A 197 5.06 10.44 21.21
C GLY A 197 6.28 9.81 20.53
N PHE A 198 6.19 9.51 19.23
CA PHE A 198 7.30 8.98 18.45
C PHE A 198 8.43 9.99 18.24
N LYS A 199 8.11 11.26 17.94
CA LYS A 199 9.10 12.34 17.79
C LYS A 199 9.87 12.56 19.08
N LYS A 200 9.18 12.67 20.21
CA LYS A 200 9.81 12.82 21.52
C LYS A 200 10.71 11.63 21.87
N GLN A 201 10.25 10.41 21.63
CA GLN A 201 11.07 9.22 21.88
C GLN A 201 12.32 9.20 20.97
N GLN A 202 12.18 9.66 19.73
CA GLN A 202 13.32 9.79 18.82
C GLN A 202 14.33 10.79 19.32
N GLU A 203 13.88 11.97 19.72
CA GLU A 203 14.74 13.01 20.31
C GLU A 203 15.44 12.49 21.57
N GLU A 204 14.73 11.76 22.43
CA GLU A 204 15.32 11.15 23.62
C GLU A 204 16.43 10.14 23.26
N ILE A 205 16.21 9.28 22.24
CA ILE A 205 17.21 8.32 21.76
C ILE A 205 18.43 9.03 21.15
N GLU A 206 18.19 10.04 20.30
CA GLU A 206 19.25 10.79 19.61
C GLU A 206 20.09 11.62 20.59
N ASN A 207 19.49 12.07 21.69
CA ASN A 207 20.16 12.83 22.74
C ASN A 207 20.79 11.97 23.84
N VAL A 208 20.69 10.63 23.81
CA VAL A 208 21.42 9.76 24.75
C VAL A 208 22.92 9.89 24.47
N PRO A 209 23.75 10.36 25.43
CA PRO A 209 25.19 10.43 25.24
C PRO A 209 25.75 9.07 24.85
N ARG A 210 26.59 9.00 23.80
CA ARG A 210 27.16 7.74 23.28
C ARG A 210 27.82 6.86 24.36
N THR A 211 28.29 7.46 25.46
CA THR A 211 28.88 6.77 26.62
C THR A 211 27.88 6.02 27.51
N LYS A 212 26.59 6.39 27.50
CA LYS A 212 25.50 5.67 28.21
C LYS A 212 24.77 4.66 27.32
N ALA A 213 24.95 4.72 26.00
CA ALA A 213 24.29 3.85 25.06
C ALA A 213 24.60 2.36 25.31
N THR A 214 25.82 2.03 25.77
CA THR A 214 26.27 0.65 26.02
C THR A 214 25.42 -0.12 27.05
N ILE A 215 24.77 0.57 28.00
CA ILE A 215 23.92 -0.07 29.04
C ILE A 215 22.45 -0.13 28.59
N LEU A 216 21.99 0.82 27.77
CA LEU A 216 20.61 0.85 27.25
C LEU A 216 20.39 -0.13 26.08
N PHE A 217 21.45 -0.53 25.36
CA PHE A 217 21.36 -1.55 24.31
C PHE A 217 21.07 -2.98 24.82
N SER A 218 21.06 -3.21 26.14
CA SER A 218 20.72 -4.51 26.73
C SER A 218 19.21 -4.75 26.84
N ILE A 219 18.39 -3.70 26.77
CA ILE A 219 16.94 -3.82 26.65
C ILE A 219 16.63 -3.60 25.17
N PRO A 220 16.13 -4.61 24.44
CA PRO A 220 15.72 -4.40 23.06
C PRO A 220 14.74 -3.24 23.01
N ILE A 221 15.05 -2.20 22.23
CA ILE A 221 14.21 -1.02 22.02
C ILE A 221 12.75 -1.40 21.67
N GLY A 222 12.56 -2.58 21.07
CA GLY A 222 11.24 -3.17 20.81
C GLY A 222 10.41 -3.50 22.06
N ILE A 223 11.00 -3.78 23.22
CA ILE A 223 10.27 -4.09 24.47
C ILE A 223 9.72 -2.81 25.10
N LEU A 224 10.53 -1.75 25.20
CA LEU A 224 10.08 -0.45 25.72
C LEU A 224 9.02 0.18 24.81
N LYS A 225 9.15 0.03 23.48
CA LYS A 225 8.10 0.43 22.53
C LYS A 225 6.82 -0.36 22.69
N LYS A 226 6.87 -1.70 22.84
CA LYS A 226 5.68 -2.56 22.97
C LYS A 226 4.87 -2.28 24.23
N VAL A 227 5.51 -2.00 25.37
CA VAL A 227 4.80 -1.76 26.64
C VAL A 227 4.09 -0.40 26.61
N PHE A 228 4.76 0.65 26.11
CA PHE A 228 4.22 2.01 26.15
C PHE A 228 3.21 2.32 25.04
N LEU A 229 3.42 1.77 23.82
CA LEU A 229 2.40 1.88 22.75
C LEU A 229 1.13 1.16 23.18
N ARG A 230 1.25 -0.03 23.77
CA ARG A 230 0.10 -0.84 24.14
C ARG A 230 -0.78 -0.15 25.19
N GLU A 231 -0.22 0.40 26.26
CA GLU A 231 -1.01 1.08 27.30
C GLU A 231 -1.68 2.38 26.81
N LYS A 232 -1.02 3.18 25.95
CA LYS A 232 -1.63 4.39 25.39
C LYS A 232 -2.66 4.09 24.30
N ILE A 233 -2.40 3.10 23.46
CA ILE A 233 -3.30 2.71 22.38
C ILE A 233 -4.54 2.01 22.94
N GLU A 234 -4.40 1.09 23.91
CA GLU A 234 -5.53 0.44 24.61
C GLU A 234 -6.41 1.45 25.36
N GLY A 235 -5.83 2.52 25.91
CA GLY A 235 -6.59 3.59 26.58
C GLY A 235 -7.31 4.56 25.64
N HIS A 236 -6.88 4.71 24.38
CA HIS A 236 -7.51 5.61 23.39
C HIS A 236 -8.55 4.90 22.51
N PHE A 237 -8.50 3.57 22.38
CA PHE A 237 -9.52 2.79 21.65
C PHE A 237 -10.95 2.96 22.16
N HIS A 238 -11.15 3.35 23.43
CA HIS A 238 -12.48 3.55 24.00
C HIS A 238 -13.08 4.93 23.80
N ARG A 239 -12.38 5.86 23.12
CA ARG A 239 -12.84 7.24 22.95
C ARG A 239 -12.72 7.73 21.51
N LEU A 240 -13.16 6.91 20.55
CA LEU A 240 -13.49 7.38 19.21
C LEU A 240 -14.87 8.05 19.25
N GLU A 241 -14.92 9.29 19.71
CA GLU A 241 -16.10 10.12 19.43
C GLU A 241 -16.18 10.30 17.91
N GLN A 242 -17.29 9.85 17.33
CA GLN A 242 -17.54 9.88 15.89
C GLN A 242 -17.55 11.34 15.40
N GLY A 243 -16.41 11.83 14.96
CA GLY A 243 -16.37 12.96 14.06
C GLY A 243 -17.23 12.65 12.83
N PRO A 244 -17.88 13.65 12.20
CA PRO A 244 -18.83 13.45 11.11
C PRO A 244 -18.22 12.77 9.85
N ASP A 245 -16.90 12.57 9.81
CA ASP A 245 -16.16 11.93 8.72
C ASP A 245 -15.47 10.61 9.13
N ASN A 246 -15.69 10.10 10.36
CA ASN A 246 -15.06 8.86 10.83
C ASN A 246 -15.85 7.63 10.32
N ASP A 247 -15.93 7.49 8.99
CA ASP A 247 -16.58 6.41 8.25
C ASP A 247 -15.75 5.11 8.26
N PHE A 248 -15.05 4.82 9.36
CA PHE A 248 -14.29 3.59 9.45
C PHE A 248 -15.22 2.39 9.56
N ASP A 249 -15.04 1.43 8.65
CA ASP A 249 -15.78 0.18 8.63
C ASP A 249 -14.81 -1.02 8.60
N PRO A 250 -14.70 -1.79 9.69
CA PRO A 250 -13.83 -2.96 9.74
C PRO A 250 -14.26 -4.06 8.76
N GLU A 251 -15.55 -4.20 8.44
CA GLU A 251 -16.01 -5.19 7.47
C GLU A 251 -15.59 -4.81 6.06
N LEU A 252 -15.62 -3.53 5.69
CA LEU A 252 -15.03 -3.08 4.42
C LEU A 252 -13.52 -3.31 4.36
N ARG A 253 -12.82 -3.15 5.50
CA ARG A 253 -11.38 -3.44 5.58
C ARG A 253 -11.09 -4.91 5.34
N LYS A 254 -11.87 -5.78 5.97
CA LYS A 254 -11.81 -7.23 5.75
C LYS A 254 -12.12 -7.59 4.30
N GLU A 255 -13.21 -7.07 3.74
CA GLU A 255 -13.61 -7.29 2.35
C GLU A 255 -12.46 -6.91 1.40
N PHE A 256 -11.84 -5.74 1.61
CA PHE A 256 -10.70 -5.32 0.82
C PHE A 256 -9.54 -6.30 0.89
N TRP A 257 -9.15 -6.75 2.09
CA TRP A 257 -8.04 -7.68 2.23
C TRP A 257 -8.33 -9.06 1.66
N GLU A 258 -9.54 -9.59 1.86
CA GLU A 258 -9.95 -10.86 1.26
C GLU A 258 -9.92 -10.77 -0.27
N TRP A 259 -10.48 -9.71 -0.85
CA TRP A 259 -10.40 -9.45 -2.28
C TRP A 259 -8.95 -9.31 -2.75
N TRP A 260 -8.11 -8.57 -2.03
CA TRP A 260 -6.73 -8.31 -2.43
C TRP A 260 -5.89 -9.60 -2.42
N LEU A 261 -6.02 -10.40 -1.37
CA LEU A 261 -5.28 -11.65 -1.18
C LEU A 261 -5.73 -12.75 -2.15
N PHE A 262 -7.05 -12.91 -2.36
CA PHE A 262 -7.59 -14.07 -3.05
C PHE A 262 -8.08 -13.80 -4.48
N GLU A 263 -8.27 -12.54 -4.87
CA GLU A 263 -8.69 -12.19 -6.23
C GLU A 263 -7.66 -11.31 -6.94
N ALA A 264 -7.19 -10.23 -6.30
CA ALA A 264 -6.31 -9.27 -6.96
C ALA A 264 -4.93 -9.86 -7.28
N ILE A 265 -4.29 -10.55 -6.33
CA ILE A 265 -2.99 -11.21 -6.56
C ILE A 265 -3.09 -12.26 -7.69
N PRO A 266 -4.02 -13.24 -7.65
CA PRO A 266 -4.16 -14.20 -8.75
C PRO A 266 -4.51 -13.54 -10.09
N LYS A 267 -5.43 -12.58 -10.13
CA LYS A 267 -5.79 -11.87 -11.37
C LYS A 267 -4.59 -11.11 -11.96
N THR A 268 -3.73 -10.56 -11.10
CA THR A 268 -2.52 -9.85 -11.52
C THR A 268 -1.58 -10.77 -12.27
N TRP A 269 -1.41 -12.01 -11.79
CA TRP A 269 -0.56 -12.99 -12.45
C TRP A 269 -0.96 -13.18 -13.92
N ASP A 270 -2.25 -13.47 -14.18
CA ASP A 270 -2.78 -13.64 -15.54
C ASP A 270 -2.54 -12.42 -16.42
N LEU A 271 -2.75 -11.23 -15.86
CA LEU A 271 -2.57 -9.96 -16.56
C LEU A 271 -1.10 -9.74 -16.94
N SER A 272 -0.19 -9.98 -16.00
CA SER A 272 1.26 -9.82 -16.20
C SER A 272 1.81 -10.81 -17.22
N GLN A 273 1.32 -12.05 -17.23
CA GLN A 273 1.65 -13.02 -18.28
C GLN A 273 1.21 -12.54 -19.65
N ARG A 274 -0.04 -12.08 -19.80
CA ARG A 274 -0.53 -11.56 -21.08
C ARG A 274 0.27 -10.36 -21.58
N ILE A 275 0.70 -9.47 -20.67
CA ILE A 275 1.55 -8.33 -21.02
C ILE A 275 2.95 -8.80 -21.41
N ALA A 276 3.57 -9.68 -20.61
CA ALA A 276 4.89 -10.21 -20.91
C ALA A 276 4.94 -10.96 -22.25
N GLU A 277 3.93 -11.80 -22.54
CA GLU A 277 3.77 -12.49 -23.83
C GLU A 277 3.38 -11.53 -24.97
N GLY A 278 2.62 -10.49 -24.65
CA GLY A 278 2.03 -9.53 -25.59
C GLY A 278 2.90 -8.32 -25.94
N THR A 279 3.99 -8.07 -25.22
CA THR A 279 4.97 -7.00 -25.52
C THR A 279 5.70 -7.15 -26.87
N GLY A 280 5.28 -8.11 -27.71
CA GLY A 280 5.62 -8.17 -29.13
C GLY A 280 4.45 -8.23 -30.14
N LYS A 281 3.22 -8.64 -29.78
CA LYS A 281 2.12 -8.82 -30.76
C LYS A 281 0.74 -8.64 -30.11
N LYS A 282 -0.15 -7.99 -30.88
CA LYS A 282 -1.62 -7.96 -30.64
C LYS A 282 -2.12 -9.36 -30.29
N ASP A 283 -3.23 -9.46 -29.55
CA ASP A 283 -3.85 -10.77 -29.34
C ASP A 283 -4.14 -11.46 -30.69
N LYS A 284 -4.48 -12.75 -30.66
CA LYS A 284 -4.84 -13.53 -31.86
C LYS A 284 -5.97 -12.90 -32.71
N ASN A 285 -6.70 -11.92 -32.17
CA ASN A 285 -7.78 -11.17 -32.83
C ASN A 285 -7.40 -9.73 -33.20
N GLY A 286 -6.16 -9.29 -32.94
CA GLY A 286 -5.74 -7.91 -33.21
C GLY A 286 -6.22 -6.87 -32.18
N MET A 287 -6.83 -7.29 -31.07
CA MET A 287 -7.41 -6.40 -30.06
C MET A 287 -6.35 -5.95 -29.02
N PRO A 288 -6.49 -4.72 -28.48
CA PRO A 288 -5.66 -4.27 -27.36
C PRO A 288 -5.94 -5.13 -26.12
N LEU A 289 -4.92 -5.33 -25.28
CA LEU A 289 -5.12 -5.91 -23.95
C LEU A 289 -6.06 -4.99 -23.15
N GLU A 290 -7.24 -5.50 -22.81
CA GLU A 290 -8.15 -4.85 -21.87
C GLU A 290 -7.73 -5.22 -20.45
N PHE A 291 -7.34 -4.19 -19.68
CA PHE A 291 -7.15 -4.28 -18.24
C PHE A 291 -8.49 -4.37 -17.53
#